data_AF-A0A6I3FVL4-F1
#
_entry.id   AF-A0A6I3FVL4-F1
#
_cell.length_a   1.000
_cell.length_b   1.000
_cell.length_c   1.000
_cell.angle_alpha   90.00
_cell.angle_beta   90.00
_cell.angle_gamma   90.00
#
_symmetry.space_group_name_H-M   'P 1'
#
loop_
_entity.id
_entity.type
_entity.pdbx_description
1 polymer ?
#
loop_
_entity_poly.entity_id
_entity_poly.type
_entity_poly.pdbx_seq_one_letter_code
_entity_poly.pdbx_strand_id
1 'polypeptide(L)'
;MTSLTAKLWATDTSTLTIVHTSLKPVVAVFVGGLVGSAARIGIALVAGQIDDYWWPYPTLLVNLIGSFVLGYLVARRMSSIPTWMHLGVTTGFLGAFTTLSAISLDVAVPIVRHGAVPLVVMGSYAIGSIIMGLVCAMAGLRLGARRSGAT
;
A
#
# COMPACT_ATOMS: atom_id res chain seq x y z
N MET A 1 -36.55 45.31 -3.58
CA MET A 1 -36.32 43.85 -3.58
C MET A 1 -35.26 43.49 -4.63
N THR A 2 -34.07 44.09 -4.56
CA THR A 2 -33.03 43.99 -5.62
C THR A 2 -31.61 43.81 -5.06
N SER A 3 -31.45 43.56 -3.76
CA SER A 3 -30.13 43.42 -3.11
C SER A 3 -29.76 42.00 -2.68
N LEU A 4 -30.69 41.03 -2.73
CA LEU A 4 -30.41 39.64 -2.31
C LEU A 4 -29.88 38.75 -3.44
N THR A 5 -30.14 39.07 -4.70
CA THR A 5 -29.71 38.24 -5.86
C THR A 5 -28.25 38.46 -6.24
N ALA A 6 -27.65 39.60 -5.91
CA ALA A 6 -26.23 39.88 -6.21
C ALA A 6 -25.25 39.15 -5.27
N LYS A 7 -25.68 38.77 -4.07
CA LYS A 7 -24.81 38.16 -3.04
C LYS A 7 -24.66 36.64 -3.17
N LEU A 8 -25.50 35.99 -3.98
CA LEU A 8 -25.48 34.54 -4.21
C LEU A 8 -24.59 34.11 -5.39
N TRP A 9 -24.13 35.05 -6.21
CA TRP A 9 -23.18 34.81 -7.31
C TRP A 9 -21.72 35.14 -6.96
N ALA A 10 -21.44 35.53 -5.72
CA ALA A 10 -20.07 35.50 -5.19
C ALA A 10 -19.71 34.03 -4.90
N THR A 11 -19.70 33.20 -5.95
CA THR A 11 -19.13 31.85 -5.90
C THR A 11 -17.67 32.04 -5.56
N ASP A 12 -17.34 31.64 -4.34
CA ASP A 12 -16.03 31.76 -3.75
C ASP A 12 -14.99 31.16 -4.72
N THR A 13 -14.26 32.05 -5.41
CA THR A 13 -13.19 31.69 -6.34
C THR A 13 -12.05 30.98 -5.61
N SER A 14 -12.03 30.98 -4.27
CA SER A 14 -11.13 30.15 -3.47
C SER A 14 -11.41 28.65 -3.61
N THR A 15 -12.62 28.24 -4.02
CA THR A 15 -12.92 26.82 -4.30
C THR A 15 -12.29 26.36 -5.62
N LEU A 16 -12.07 27.28 -6.56
CA LEU A 16 -11.49 26.99 -7.89
C LEU A 16 -9.95 27.00 -7.89
N THR A 17 -9.31 27.56 -6.86
CA THR A 17 -7.84 27.50 -6.66
C THR A 17 -7.37 26.26 -5.90
N ILE A 18 -8.28 25.48 -5.29
CA ILE A 18 -7.91 24.28 -4.50
C ILE A 18 -7.48 23.09 -5.37
N VAL A 19 -7.70 23.13 -6.69
CA VAL A 19 -7.13 22.17 -7.66
C VAL A 19 -5.80 22.67 -8.22
N HIS A 20 -4.97 23.31 -7.39
CA HIS A 20 -3.56 23.44 -7.74
C HIS A 20 -2.89 22.09 -7.48
N THR A 21 -3.10 21.12 -8.39
CA THR A 21 -2.47 19.81 -8.37
C THR A 21 -0.96 20.04 -8.41
N SER A 22 -0.32 20.11 -7.24
CA SER A 22 1.13 20.14 -7.18
C SER A 22 1.61 18.86 -7.85
N LEU A 23 2.39 18.97 -8.93
CA LEU A 23 2.90 17.80 -9.66
C LEU A 23 3.83 16.95 -8.79
N LYS A 24 4.40 17.54 -7.73
CA LYS A 24 5.36 16.90 -6.82
C LYS A 24 4.82 15.60 -6.20
N PRO A 25 3.65 15.57 -5.52
CA PRO A 25 3.03 14.33 -5.06
C PRO A 25 2.85 13.26 -6.14
N VAL A 26 2.35 13.65 -7.32
CA VAL A 26 2.08 12.70 -8.42
C VAL A 26 3.38 12.06 -8.91
N VAL A 27 4.40 12.87 -9.16
CA VAL A 27 5.73 12.39 -9.58
C VAL A 27 6.36 11.51 -8.49
N ALA A 28 6.24 11.91 -7.22
CA ALA A 28 6.78 11.12 -6.11
C ALA A 28 6.10 9.75 -5.98
N VAL A 29 4.77 9.69 -6.13
CA VAL A 29 4.01 8.42 -6.15
C VAL A 29 4.39 7.57 -7.36
N PHE A 30 4.55 8.18 -8.54
CA PHE A 30 4.96 7.48 -9.75
C PHE A 30 6.35 6.84 -9.60
N VAL A 31 7.35 7.61 -9.17
CA VAL A 31 8.72 7.12 -8.95
C VAL A 31 8.72 6.06 -7.84
N GLY A 32 8.03 6.31 -6.73
CA GLY A 32 7.87 5.32 -5.67
C GLY A 32 7.27 4.02 -6.18
N GLY A 33 6.21 4.09 -7.00
CA GLY A 33 5.55 2.94 -7.59
C GLY A 33 6.45 2.14 -8.53
N LEU A 34 7.26 2.81 -9.34
CA LEU A 34 8.26 2.16 -10.20
C LEU A 34 9.26 1.37 -9.36
N VAL A 35 9.81 1.98 -8.31
CA VAL A 35 10.79 1.33 -7.43
C VAL A 35 10.14 0.19 -6.62
N GLY A 36 8.92 0.39 -6.12
CA GLY A 36 8.19 -0.60 -5.33
C GLY A 36 7.82 -1.85 -6.13
N SER A 37 7.31 -1.67 -7.35
CA SER A 37 7.01 -2.78 -8.26
C SER A 37 8.28 -3.53 -8.70
N ALA A 38 9.37 -2.82 -8.99
CA ALA A 38 10.66 -3.44 -9.30
C ALA A 38 11.22 -4.23 -8.11
N ALA A 39 11.15 -3.70 -6.89
CA ALA A 39 11.58 -4.41 -5.68
C ALA A 39 10.74 -5.68 -5.42
N ARG A 40 9.43 -5.60 -5.63
CA ARG A 40 8.53 -6.76 -5.53
C ARG A 40 8.92 -7.86 -6.51
N ILE A 41 9.16 -7.50 -7.78
CA ILE A 41 9.62 -8.45 -8.80
C ILE A 41 10.98 -9.01 -8.40
N GLY A 42 11.93 -8.18 -7.96
CA GLY A 42 13.25 -8.62 -7.52
C GLY A 42 13.20 -9.70 -6.44
N ILE A 43 12.28 -9.60 -5.48
CA ILE A 43 12.09 -10.64 -4.46
C ILE A 43 11.60 -11.96 -5.08
N ALA A 44 10.68 -11.91 -6.03
CA ALA A 44 10.22 -13.10 -6.75
C ALA A 44 11.33 -13.74 -7.60
N LEU A 45 12.19 -12.93 -8.23
CA LEU A 45 13.35 -13.41 -8.99
C LEU A 45 14.37 -14.13 -8.09
N VAL A 46 14.73 -13.52 -6.95
CA VAL A 46 15.68 -14.11 -5.98
C VAL A 46 15.12 -15.38 -5.35
N ALA A 47 13.81 -15.42 -5.14
CA ALA A 47 13.09 -16.60 -4.66
C ALA A 47 13.08 -17.77 -5.66
N GLY A 48 13.45 -17.55 -6.92
CA GLY A 48 13.42 -18.56 -7.97
C GLY A 48 12.00 -18.98 -8.40
N GLN A 49 10.98 -18.17 -8.12
CA GLN A 49 9.57 -18.52 -8.32
C GLN A 49 8.90 -17.65 -9.38
N ILE A 50 9.48 -17.63 -10.57
CA ILE A 50 8.85 -17.00 -11.75
C ILE A 50 7.91 -18.00 -12.43
N ASP A 51 8.35 -19.27 -12.50
CA ASP A 51 7.70 -20.31 -13.30
C ASP A 51 7.21 -21.52 -12.48
N ASP A 52 7.83 -21.82 -11.33
CA ASP A 52 7.50 -22.97 -10.49
C ASP A 52 6.64 -22.57 -9.27
N TYR A 53 5.34 -22.86 -9.36
CA TYR A 53 4.30 -22.47 -8.39
C TYR A 53 4.11 -23.50 -7.27
N TRP A 54 5.18 -23.90 -6.56
CA TRP A 54 5.01 -24.82 -5.42
C TRP A 54 4.32 -24.12 -4.23
N TRP A 55 4.74 -22.91 -3.88
CA TRP A 55 4.15 -22.15 -2.76
C TRP A 55 4.37 -20.63 -2.87
N PRO A 56 3.34 -19.79 -2.78
CA PRO A 56 3.41 -18.33 -3.01
C PRO A 56 3.97 -17.54 -1.81
N TYR A 57 5.13 -17.93 -1.30
CA TYR A 57 5.80 -17.23 -0.19
C TYR A 57 6.38 -15.85 -0.54
N PRO A 58 6.84 -15.55 -1.79
CA PRO A 58 7.35 -14.22 -2.12
C PRO A 58 6.25 -13.17 -2.02
N THR A 59 5.05 -13.48 -2.51
CA THR A 59 3.86 -12.63 -2.35
C THR A 59 3.54 -12.39 -0.88
N LEU A 60 3.58 -13.44 -0.05
CA LEU A 60 3.37 -13.29 1.39
C LEU A 60 4.42 -12.37 2.01
N LEU A 61 5.70 -12.60 1.71
CA LEU A 61 6.82 -11.86 2.27
C LEU A 61 6.73 -10.35 1.98
N VAL A 62 6.46 -9.96 0.72
CA VAL A 62 6.34 -8.54 0.36
C VAL A 62 5.17 -7.87 1.08
N ASN A 63 4.04 -8.56 1.22
CA ASN A 63 2.87 -8.04 1.93
C ASN A 63 3.12 -7.89 3.44
N LEU A 64 3.80 -8.86 4.08
CA LEU A 64 4.12 -8.79 5.51
C LEU A 64 5.14 -7.68 5.82
N ILE A 65 6.23 -7.61 5.05
CA ILE A 65 7.23 -6.55 5.19
C ILE A 65 6.59 -5.18 4.95
N GLY A 66 5.81 -5.04 3.87
CA GLY A 66 5.18 -3.78 3.53
C GLY A 66 4.15 -3.33 4.59
N SER A 67 3.35 -4.25 5.12
CA SER A 67 2.40 -3.96 6.22
C SER A 67 3.11 -3.49 7.49
N PHE A 68 4.21 -4.16 7.87
CA PHE A 68 5.02 -3.75 9.01
C PHE A 68 5.64 -2.36 8.81
N VAL A 69 6.29 -2.12 7.66
CA VAL A 69 6.95 -0.85 7.36
C VAL A 69 5.93 0.27 7.30
N LEU A 70 4.78 0.08 6.65
CA LEU A 70 3.73 1.08 6.58
C LEU A 70 3.23 1.45 7.99
N GLY A 71 2.92 0.46 8.82
CA GLY A 71 2.53 0.69 10.22
C GLY A 71 3.59 1.47 11.00
N TYR A 72 4.87 1.11 10.84
CA TYR A 72 5.98 1.80 11.48
C TYR A 72 6.10 3.27 11.05
N LEU A 73 6.01 3.55 9.75
CA LEU A 73 6.10 4.91 9.21
C LEU A 73 4.94 5.79 9.67
N VAL A 74 3.71 5.25 9.66
CA VAL A 74 2.51 5.95 10.12
C VAL A 74 2.62 6.34 11.60
N ALA A 75 3.07 5.40 12.46
CA ALA A 75 3.20 5.69 13.89
C ALA A 75 4.31 6.69 14.21
N ARG A 76 5.40 6.70 13.44
CA ARG A 76 6.55 7.57 13.70
C ARG A 76 6.27 9.06 13.49
N ARG A 77 5.10 9.42 12.92
CA ARG A 77 4.68 10.80 12.61
C ARG A 77 5.82 11.60 12.00
N MET A 78 6.14 11.33 10.74
CA MET A 78 7.22 11.98 9.98
C MET A 78 6.92 13.47 9.70
N SER A 79 6.69 14.27 10.73
CA SER A 79 6.34 15.70 10.65
C SER A 79 7.43 16.54 10.00
N SER A 80 8.68 16.08 10.01
CA SER A 80 9.81 16.72 9.35
C SER A 80 9.88 16.46 7.83
N ILE A 81 9.09 15.54 7.29
CA ILE A 81 9.13 15.15 5.88
C ILE A 81 7.99 15.83 5.12
N PRO A 82 8.25 16.42 3.94
CA PRO A 82 7.19 16.98 3.11
C PRO A 82 6.14 15.94 2.72
N THR A 83 4.87 16.35 2.71
CA THR A 83 3.72 15.47 2.39
C THR A 83 3.89 14.70 1.07
N TRP A 84 4.47 15.34 0.04
CA TRP A 84 4.69 14.70 -1.25
C TRP A 84 5.66 13.52 -1.18
N MET A 85 6.70 13.60 -0.34
CA MET A 85 7.66 12.51 -0.15
C MET A 85 7.04 11.39 0.68
N HIS A 86 6.25 11.74 1.70
CA HIS A 86 5.48 10.76 2.45
C HIS A 86 4.53 9.96 1.55
N LEU A 87 3.81 10.62 0.63
CA LEU A 87 2.96 9.96 -0.37
C LEU A 87 3.79 9.08 -1.34
N GLY A 88 4.96 9.54 -1.76
CA GLY A 88 5.86 8.76 -2.60
C GLY A 88 6.29 7.44 -1.97
N VAL A 89 6.60 7.44 -0.66
CA VAL A 89 7.00 6.23 0.06
C VAL A 89 5.79 5.35 0.40
N THR A 90 4.70 5.93 0.88
CA THR A 90 3.53 5.17 1.35
C THR A 90 2.67 4.70 0.18
N THR A 91 2.01 5.62 -0.52
CA THR A 91 1.13 5.31 -1.64
C THR A 91 1.90 4.80 -2.86
N GLY A 92 3.07 5.37 -3.15
CA GLY A 92 3.90 4.94 -4.28
C GLY A 92 4.61 3.61 -4.00
N PHE A 93 5.70 3.66 -3.23
CA PHE A 93 6.57 2.50 -3.02
C PHE A 93 5.86 1.36 -2.28
N LEU A 94 5.34 1.58 -1.07
CA LEU A 94 4.71 0.50 -0.30
C LEU A 94 3.42 0.00 -0.97
N GLY A 95 2.67 0.90 -1.62
CA GLY A 95 1.48 0.55 -2.40
C GLY A 95 1.79 -0.37 -3.58
N ALA A 96 2.88 -0.15 -4.31
CA ALA A 96 3.28 -1.00 -5.44
C ALA A 96 4.13 -2.23 -5.03
N PHE A 97 4.79 -2.15 -3.87
CA PHE A 97 5.57 -3.24 -3.28
C PHE A 97 4.67 -4.34 -2.71
N THR A 98 3.56 -3.96 -2.09
CA THR A 98 2.54 -4.91 -1.59
C THR A 98 1.51 -5.23 -2.68
N THR A 99 0.79 -6.34 -2.56
CA THR A 99 -0.20 -6.74 -3.57
C THR A 99 -1.21 -7.75 -3.02
N LEU A 100 -2.46 -7.31 -2.88
CA LEU A 100 -3.58 -8.20 -2.57
C LEU A 100 -4.05 -8.98 -3.81
N SER A 101 -3.96 -8.36 -4.99
CA SER A 101 -4.36 -9.00 -6.25
C SER A 101 -3.52 -10.24 -6.56
N ALA A 102 -2.22 -10.24 -6.23
CA ALA A 102 -1.39 -11.43 -6.34
C ALA A 102 -1.87 -12.54 -5.40
N ILE A 103 -2.19 -12.23 -4.14
CA ILE A 103 -2.79 -13.22 -3.22
C ILE A 103 -4.08 -13.80 -3.81
N SER A 104 -4.93 -12.97 -4.43
CA SER A 104 -6.14 -13.46 -5.09
C SER A 104 -5.85 -14.44 -6.22
N LEU A 105 -4.83 -14.18 -7.04
CA LEU A 105 -4.43 -15.09 -8.13
C LEU A 105 -3.72 -16.34 -7.62
N ASP A 106 -2.87 -16.20 -6.59
CA ASP A 106 -2.21 -17.30 -5.88
C ASP A 106 -3.23 -18.33 -5.39
N VAL A 107 -4.42 -17.86 -4.99
CA VAL A 107 -5.52 -18.68 -4.51
C VAL A 107 -6.40 -19.20 -5.65
N ALA A 108 -6.82 -18.30 -6.55
CA ALA A 108 -7.80 -18.62 -7.57
C ALA A 108 -7.25 -19.56 -8.66
N VAL A 109 -5.99 -19.37 -9.09
CA VAL A 109 -5.42 -20.13 -10.19
C VAL A 109 -5.34 -21.63 -9.89
N PRO A 110 -4.81 -22.08 -8.74
CA PRO A 110 -4.81 -23.51 -8.40
C PRO A 110 -6.21 -24.11 -8.30
N ILE A 111 -7.18 -23.37 -7.75
CA ILE A 111 -8.57 -23.84 -7.61
C ILE A 111 -9.23 -24.03 -8.98
N VAL A 112 -9.03 -23.09 -9.90
CA VAL A 112 -9.58 -23.19 -11.26
C VAL A 112 -8.92 -24.33 -12.04
N ARG A 113 -7.61 -24.56 -11.86
CA ARG A 113 -6.86 -25.60 -12.59
C ARG A 113 -7.04 -27.01 -12.04
N HIS A 114 -7.17 -27.16 -10.73
CA HIS A 114 -7.17 -28.46 -10.05
C HIS A 114 -8.49 -28.76 -9.29
N GLY A 115 -9.51 -27.92 -9.46
CA GLY A 115 -10.81 -28.07 -8.82
C GLY A 115 -10.77 -27.76 -7.33
N ALA A 116 -11.60 -28.45 -6.54
CA ALA A 116 -11.75 -28.18 -5.11
C ALA A 116 -10.58 -28.66 -4.23
N VAL A 117 -9.67 -29.49 -4.76
CA VAL A 117 -8.57 -30.11 -4.00
C VAL A 117 -7.70 -29.07 -3.25
N PRO A 118 -7.19 -27.99 -3.89
CA PRO A 118 -6.39 -26.98 -3.20
C PRO A 118 -7.18 -25.96 -2.37
N LEU A 119 -8.53 -26.00 -2.35
CA LEU A 119 -9.37 -24.95 -1.78
C LEU A 119 -9.05 -24.66 -0.31
N VAL A 120 -8.92 -25.71 0.51
CA VAL A 120 -8.65 -25.56 1.94
C VAL A 120 -7.27 -24.95 2.18
N VAL A 121 -6.26 -25.46 1.48
CA VAL A 121 -4.87 -25.00 1.61
C VAL A 121 -4.74 -23.55 1.16
N MET A 122 -5.20 -23.21 -0.05
CA MET A 122 -5.09 -21.86 -0.58
C MET A 122 -6.01 -20.88 0.15
N GLY A 123 -7.19 -21.31 0.58
CA GLY A 123 -8.07 -20.50 1.44
C GLY A 123 -7.40 -20.15 2.77
N SER A 124 -6.73 -21.12 3.41
CA SER A 124 -5.96 -20.87 4.63
C SER A 124 -4.77 -19.94 4.41
N TYR A 125 -4.09 -20.02 3.26
CA TYR A 125 -3.05 -19.07 2.86
C TYR A 125 -3.60 -17.64 2.77
N ALA A 126 -4.77 -17.45 2.14
CA ALA A 126 -5.39 -16.13 2.00
C ALA A 126 -5.72 -15.51 3.36
N ILE A 127 -6.42 -16.27 4.22
CA ILE A 127 -6.82 -15.83 5.56
C ILE A 127 -5.57 -15.57 6.42
N GLY A 128 -4.61 -16.50 6.39
CA GLY A 128 -3.35 -16.37 7.11
C GLY A 128 -2.57 -15.13 6.70
N SER A 129 -2.52 -14.83 5.40
CA SER A 129 -1.85 -13.62 4.88
C SER A 129 -2.47 -12.33 5.43
N ILE A 130 -3.80 -12.25 5.51
CA ILE A 130 -4.50 -11.10 6.08
C ILE A 130 -4.23 -10.97 7.57
N ILE A 131 -4.34 -12.06 8.33
CA ILE A 131 -4.12 -12.07 9.78
C ILE A 131 -2.67 -11.68 10.10
N MET A 132 -1.70 -12.32 9.44
CA MET A 132 -0.29 -12.00 9.65
C MET A 132 0.04 -10.57 9.21
N GLY A 133 -0.52 -10.10 8.09
CA GLY A 133 -0.37 -8.71 7.65
C GLY A 133 -0.86 -7.71 8.69
N LEU A 134 -2.03 -7.97 9.30
CA LEU A 134 -2.57 -7.16 10.39
C LEU A 134 -1.65 -7.19 11.62
N VAL A 135 -1.14 -8.36 12.01
CA VAL A 135 -0.17 -8.50 13.11
C VAL A 135 1.11 -7.70 12.83
N CYS A 136 1.65 -7.79 11.62
CA CYS A 136 2.81 -7.02 11.17
C CYS A 136 2.54 -5.51 11.24
N ALA A 137 1.39 -5.04 10.74
CA ALA A 137 1.01 -3.63 10.81
C ALA A 137 0.90 -3.14 12.27
N MET A 138 0.25 -3.91 13.15
CA MET A 138 0.16 -3.59 14.58
C MET A 138 1.54 -3.54 15.24
N ALA A 139 2.43 -4.49 14.93
CA ALA A 139 3.80 -4.51 15.43
C ALA A 139 4.56 -3.26 14.97
N GLY A 140 4.43 -2.89 13.69
CA GLY A 140 4.99 -1.68 13.12
C GLY A 140 4.52 -0.43 13.87
N LEU A 141 3.20 -0.28 14.05
CA LEU A 141 2.61 0.85 14.77
C LEU A 141 3.13 0.96 16.21
N ARG A 142 3.20 -0.16 16.93
CA ARG A 142 3.71 -0.20 18.33
C ARG A 142 5.18 0.20 18.41
N LEU A 143 6.02 -0.33 17.51
CA LEU A 143 7.45 -0.03 17.50
C LEU A 143 7.75 1.40 17.03
N GLY A 144 6.97 1.93 16.09
CA GLY A 144 7.06 3.32 15.64
C GLY A 144 6.74 4.29 16.77
N ALA A 145 5.64 4.06 17.49
CA ALA A 145 5.18 4.93 18.57
C ALA A 145 6.17 4.99 19.75
N ARG A 146 6.81 3.87 20.12
CA ARG A 146 7.78 3.81 21.23
C ARG A 146 8.99 4.72 21.01
N ARG A 147 9.41 4.92 19.76
CA ARG A 147 10.59 5.75 19.42
C ARG A 147 10.26 7.23 19.27
N SER A 148 8.98 7.58 19.09
CA SER A 148 8.53 8.98 19.04
C SER A 148 8.32 9.59 20.43
N GLY A 149 8.26 8.78 21.51
CA GLY A 149 8.19 9.26 22.89
C GLY A 149 9.56 9.50 23.55
N ALA A 150 10.67 9.35 22.82
CA ALA A 150 12.04 9.52 23.30
C ALA A 150 12.74 10.77 22.72
N THR A 151 11.95 11.72 22.19
CA THR A 151 12.41 13.02 21.67
C THR A 151 11.59 14.13 22.29
#